data_AF-A0A2S2QWM7-F1
#
_entry.id   AF-A0A2S2QWM7-F1
#
_cell.length_a   1.000
_cell.length_b   1.000
_cell.length_c   1.000
_cell.angle_alpha   90.00
_cell.angle_beta   90.00
_cell.angle_gamma   90.00
#
_symmetry.space_group_name_H-M   'P 1'
#
loop_
_entity.id
_entity.type
_entity.pdbx_description
1 polymer ?
#
loop_
_entity_poly.entity_id
_entity_poly.type
_entity_poly.pdbx_seq_one_letter_code
_entity_poly.pdbx_strand_id
1 'polypeptide(L)'
;METSFTGHEVLQEIANKEEALWLKCIAINDEWNTEVAMARDKRMAIECEAEREIILARLIETEELKKLKHEEIEQIIRLEKEKSKSYITADNIDEAIKKALDNVVDHNYALDLEGNICHGNSLNKQFLGKNSHRVQIGSIN
;
A
#
# COMPACT_ATOMS: atom_id res chain seq x y z
N MET A 1 0.46 -94.76 13.37
CA MET A 1 0.24 -93.47 14.07
C MET A 1 1.62 -92.85 14.25
N GLU A 2 1.73 -91.52 14.26
CA GLU A 2 2.99 -90.74 14.38
C GLU A 2 3.59 -90.24 13.05
N THR A 3 3.05 -89.15 12.52
CA THR A 3 3.83 -88.14 11.77
C THR A 3 3.27 -86.70 11.92
N SER A 4 2.22 -86.48 12.69
CA SER A 4 1.54 -85.17 12.78
C SER A 4 2.07 -84.24 13.89
N PHE A 5 3.02 -84.67 14.72
CA PHE A 5 3.55 -83.85 15.81
C PHE A 5 4.57 -82.81 15.33
N THR A 6 5.40 -83.17 14.35
CA THR A 6 6.50 -82.32 13.87
C THR A 6 6.06 -81.11 13.04
N GLY A 7 4.91 -81.19 12.34
CA GLY A 7 4.46 -80.10 11.46
C GLY A 7 3.88 -78.89 12.19
N HIS A 8 3.08 -79.13 13.24
CA HIS A 8 2.45 -78.06 14.02
C HIS A 8 3.46 -77.27 14.86
N GLU A 9 4.42 -77.97 15.46
CA GLU A 9 5.51 -77.34 16.24
C GLU A 9 6.41 -76.47 15.36
N VAL A 10 6.74 -76.93 14.14
CA VAL A 10 7.52 -76.14 13.17
C VAL A 10 6.75 -74.89 12.74
N LEU A 11 5.44 -74.99 12.50
CA LEU A 11 4.60 -73.83 12.17
C LEU A 11 4.52 -72.82 13.32
N GLN A 12 4.41 -73.30 14.57
CA GLN A 12 4.40 -72.44 15.75
C GLN A 12 5.76 -71.74 15.93
N GLU A 13 6.86 -72.43 15.68
CA GLU A 13 8.20 -71.83 15.75
C GLU A 13 8.41 -70.76 14.67
N ILE A 14 7.89 -70.98 13.46
CA ILE A 14 7.91 -69.97 12.38
C ILE A 14 7.09 -68.74 12.79
N ALA A 15 5.86 -68.93 13.28
CA ALA A 15 5.01 -67.83 13.74
C ALA A 15 5.65 -67.01 14.87
N ASN A 16 6.26 -67.69 15.85
CA ASN A 16 6.97 -67.02 16.95
C ASN A 16 8.20 -66.22 16.45
N LYS A 17 8.93 -66.74 15.45
CA LYS A 17 10.05 -66.03 14.83
C LYS A 17 9.58 -64.82 14.03
N GLU A 18 8.48 -64.93 13.31
CA GLU A 18 7.87 -63.82 12.58
C GLU A 18 7.39 -62.71 13.51
N GLU A 19 6.71 -63.06 14.61
CA GLU A 19 6.29 -62.11 15.63
C GLU A 19 7.49 -61.39 16.26
N ALA A 20 8.57 -62.12 16.57
CA ALA A 20 9.79 -61.53 17.09
C ALA A 20 10.49 -60.59 16.10
N LEU A 21 10.46 -60.90 14.79
CA LEU A 21 10.98 -60.01 13.75
C LEU A 21 10.10 -58.79 13.58
N TRP A 22 8.78 -58.97 13.62
CA TRP A 22 7.81 -57.88 13.51
C TRP A 22 7.97 -56.89 14.66
N LEU A 23 8.10 -57.37 15.90
CA LEU A 23 8.36 -56.51 17.07
C LEU A 23 9.67 -55.72 16.95
N LYS A 24 10.73 -56.32 16.39
CA LYS A 24 11.98 -55.60 16.10
C LYS A 24 11.78 -54.51 15.06
N CYS A 25 11.02 -54.79 13.99
CA CYS A 25 10.70 -53.78 12.97
C CYS A 25 9.89 -52.61 13.54
N ILE A 26 8.95 -52.86 14.45
CA ILE A 26 8.20 -51.81 15.14
C ILE A 26 9.15 -50.95 15.98
N ALA A 27 10.02 -51.58 16.79
CA ALA A 27 10.95 -50.83 17.64
C ALA A 27 11.88 -49.92 16.81
N ILE A 28 12.39 -50.40 15.67
CA ILE A 28 13.20 -49.60 14.75
C ILE A 28 12.38 -48.46 14.13
N ASN A 29 11.11 -48.71 13.79
CA ASN A 29 10.23 -47.67 13.25
C ASN A 29 9.95 -46.58 14.29
N ASP A 30 9.71 -46.96 15.54
CA ASP A 30 9.48 -46.03 16.63
C ASP A 30 10.71 -45.16 16.88
N GLU A 31 11.91 -45.76 16.95
CA GLU A 31 13.16 -45.03 17.09
C GLU A 31 13.35 -44.03 15.93
N TRP A 32 13.15 -44.47 14.69
CA TRP A 32 13.26 -43.57 13.53
C TRP A 32 12.21 -42.46 13.54
N ASN A 33 10.97 -42.76 13.92
CA ASN A 33 9.92 -41.77 14.06
C ASN A 33 10.28 -40.71 15.10
N THR A 34 10.90 -41.10 16.23
CA THR A 34 11.34 -40.15 17.25
C THR A 34 12.45 -39.23 16.75
N GLU A 35 13.45 -39.77 16.03
CA GLU A 35 14.53 -38.97 15.44
C GLU A 35 13.98 -37.97 14.41
N VAL A 36 13.09 -38.42 13.53
CA VAL A 36 12.46 -37.57 12.51
C VAL A 36 11.57 -36.51 13.15
N ALA A 37 10.84 -36.84 14.22
CA ALA A 37 10.05 -35.87 14.96
C ALA A 37 10.93 -34.76 15.55
N MET A 38 12.05 -35.12 16.19
CA MET A 38 12.99 -34.13 16.73
C MET A 38 13.60 -33.23 15.64
N ALA A 39 13.91 -33.79 14.47
CA ALA A 39 14.41 -33.01 13.34
C ALA A 39 13.33 -32.05 12.78
N ARG A 40 12.07 -32.50 12.74
CA ARG A 40 10.93 -31.69 12.32
C ARG A 40 10.70 -30.52 13.27
N ASP A 41 10.73 -30.76 14.58
CA ASP A 41 10.51 -29.72 15.59
C ASP A 41 11.57 -28.63 15.52
N LYS A 42 12.84 -29.02 15.32
CA LYS A 42 13.94 -28.06 15.11
C LYS A 42 13.70 -27.20 13.87
N ARG A 43 13.28 -27.81 12.75
CA ARG A 43 12.96 -27.06 11.52
C ARG A 43 11.77 -26.12 11.73
N MET A 44 10.70 -26.60 12.36
CA MET A 44 9.50 -25.80 12.63
C MET A 44 9.80 -24.61 13.53
N ALA A 45 10.70 -24.75 14.52
CA ALA A 45 11.11 -23.64 15.36
C ALA A 45 11.80 -22.53 14.55
N ILE A 46 12.68 -22.91 13.61
CA ILE A 46 13.37 -21.97 12.72
C ILE A 46 12.37 -21.27 11.78
N GLU A 47 11.45 -22.04 11.18
CA GLU A 47 10.41 -21.49 10.28
C GLU A 47 9.49 -20.52 11.03
N CYS A 48 9.09 -20.85 12.26
CA CYS A 48 8.26 -19.99 13.10
C CYS A 48 8.96 -18.68 13.46
N GLU A 49 10.27 -18.71 13.77
CA GLU A 49 11.03 -17.50 14.06
C GLU A 49 11.17 -16.62 12.80
N ALA A 50 11.49 -17.21 11.65
CA ALA A 50 11.57 -16.49 10.39
C ALA A 50 10.21 -15.85 10.02
N GLU A 51 9.10 -16.55 10.24
CA GLU A 51 7.76 -16.01 10.00
C GLU A 51 7.45 -14.85 10.96
N ARG A 52 7.84 -14.95 12.23
CA ARG A 52 7.71 -13.86 13.21
C ARG A 52 8.45 -12.61 12.75
N GLU A 53 9.70 -12.75 12.31
CA GLU A 53 10.50 -11.63 11.81
C GLU A 53 9.83 -10.95 10.60
N ILE A 54 9.30 -11.72 9.66
CA ILE A 54 8.59 -11.20 8.48
C ILE A 54 7.33 -10.42 8.91
N ILE A 55 6.56 -10.97 9.86
CA ILE A 55 5.35 -10.31 10.36
C ILE A 55 5.70 -9.01 11.07
N LEU A 56 6.75 -9.01 11.89
CA LEU A 56 7.20 -7.80 12.60
C LEU A 56 7.68 -6.72 11.63
N ALA A 57 8.47 -7.08 10.62
CA ALA A 57 8.92 -6.14 9.60
C ALA A 57 7.74 -5.50 8.86
N ARG A 58 6.76 -6.30 8.45
CA ARG A 58 5.53 -5.80 7.82
C ARG A 58 4.73 -4.89 8.75
N LEU A 59 4.65 -5.22 10.03
CA LEU A 59 3.93 -4.40 11.00
C LEU A 59 4.56 -3.01 11.09
N ILE A 60 5.89 -2.94 11.22
CA ILE A 60 6.64 -1.68 11.29
C ILE A 60 6.41 -0.85 10.03
N GLU A 61 6.59 -1.44 8.85
CA GLU A 61 6.36 -0.75 7.56
C GLU A 61 4.94 -0.20 7.45
N THR A 62 3.93 -1.00 7.84
CA THR A 62 2.54 -0.54 7.80
C THR A 62 2.27 0.59 8.79
N GLU A 63 2.94 0.62 9.93
CA GLU A 63 2.80 1.67 10.93
C GLU A 63 3.45 2.97 10.45
N GLU A 64 4.63 2.90 9.83
CA GLU A 64 5.30 4.05 9.22
C GLU A 64 4.45 4.67 8.11
N LEU A 65 3.93 3.85 7.20
CA LEU A 65 3.03 4.33 6.14
C LEU A 65 1.76 4.97 6.67
N LYS A 66 1.20 4.44 7.77
CA LYS A 66 0.04 5.04 8.44
C LYS A 66 0.38 6.39 9.06
N LYS A 67 1.56 6.53 9.68
CA LYS A 67 2.02 7.81 10.25
C LYS A 67 2.18 8.87 9.17
N LEU A 68 2.85 8.55 8.07
CA LEU A 68 3.01 9.48 6.94
C LEU A 68 1.66 9.95 6.39
N LYS A 69 0.73 9.02 6.14
CA LYS A 69 -0.62 9.38 5.68
C LYS A 69 -1.39 10.22 6.70
N HIS A 70 -1.21 9.95 7.99
CA HIS A 70 -1.86 10.73 9.05
C HIS A 70 -1.34 12.17 9.05
N GLU A 71 -0.03 12.36 8.92
CA GLU A 71 0.61 13.67 8.85
C GLU A 71 0.15 14.45 7.61
N GLU A 72 0.07 13.81 6.43
CA GLU A 72 -0.48 14.43 5.21
C GLU A 72 -1.93 14.90 5.40
N ILE A 73 -2.78 14.04 5.99
CA ILE A 73 -4.17 14.37 6.27
C ILE A 73 -4.26 15.53 7.28
N GLU A 74 -3.43 15.53 8.32
CA GLU A 74 -3.41 16.60 9.32
C GLU A 74 -3.01 17.95 8.69
N GLN A 75 -2.03 17.95 7.77
CA GLN A 75 -1.66 19.14 7.01
C GLN A 75 -2.84 19.66 6.17
N ILE A 76 -3.54 18.78 5.46
CA ILE A 76 -4.73 19.15 4.68
C ILE A 76 -5.80 19.75 5.59
N ILE A 77 -6.10 19.09 6.71
CA ILE A 77 -7.09 19.59 7.69
C ILE A 77 -6.70 20.96 8.23
N ARG A 78 -5.41 21.18 8.51
CA ARG A 78 -4.92 22.47 9.02
C ARG A 78 -5.09 23.57 7.98
N LEU A 79 -4.68 23.32 6.74
CA LEU A 79 -4.87 24.26 5.63
C LEU A 79 -6.36 24.56 5.40
N GLU A 80 -7.21 23.54 5.48
CA GLU A 80 -8.66 23.71 5.30
C GLU A 80 -9.30 24.50 6.45
N LYS A 81 -8.85 24.30 7.70
CA LYS A 81 -9.26 25.11 8.86
C LYS A 81 -8.83 26.57 8.75
N GLU A 82 -7.70 26.84 8.09
CA GLU A 82 -7.27 28.22 7.83
C GLU A 82 -8.10 28.85 6.71
N LYS A 83 -8.36 28.11 5.62
CA LYS A 83 -9.21 28.55 4.51
C LYS A 83 -10.67 28.76 4.93
N SER A 84 -11.20 27.93 5.81
CA SER A 84 -12.61 28.00 6.22
C SER A 84 -12.98 29.32 6.89
N LYS A 85 -12.01 30.02 7.50
CA LYS A 85 -12.20 31.38 8.05
C LYS A 85 -12.55 32.40 6.97
N SER A 86 -12.16 32.15 5.73
CA SER A 86 -12.44 33.02 4.58
C SER A 86 -13.72 32.64 3.82
N TYR A 87 -14.43 31.60 4.26
CA TYR A 87 -15.64 31.14 3.58
C TYR A 87 -16.82 32.09 3.79
N ILE A 88 -17.67 32.16 2.77
CA ILE A 88 -18.88 32.96 2.81
C ILE A 88 -19.93 32.20 3.62
N THR A 89 -20.36 32.78 4.74
CA THR A 89 -21.43 32.29 5.62
C THR A 89 -22.64 33.20 5.47
N ALA A 90 -23.82 32.76 5.94
CA ALA A 90 -25.06 33.54 5.84
C ALA A 90 -24.94 34.98 6.39
N ASP A 91 -24.10 35.16 7.42
CA ASP A 91 -23.90 36.45 8.08
C ASP A 91 -22.98 37.40 7.31
N ASN A 92 -22.09 36.90 6.45
CA ASN A 92 -21.09 37.72 5.74
C ASN A 92 -21.36 37.89 4.22
N ILE A 93 -22.51 37.39 3.73
CA ILE A 93 -22.87 37.38 2.31
C ILE A 93 -22.85 38.80 1.70
N ASP A 94 -23.53 39.76 2.33
CA ASP A 94 -23.68 41.11 1.77
C ASP A 94 -22.34 41.86 1.67
N GLU A 95 -21.44 41.62 2.63
CA GLU A 95 -20.09 42.20 2.61
C GLU A 95 -19.23 41.55 1.51
N ALA A 96 -19.34 40.22 1.34
CA ALA A 96 -18.62 39.49 0.31
C ALA A 96 -19.04 39.93 -1.10
N ILE A 97 -20.35 40.15 -1.33
CA ILE A 97 -20.87 40.65 -2.62
C ILE A 97 -20.27 42.02 -2.96
N LYS A 98 -20.26 42.95 -1.99
CA LYS A 98 -19.67 44.29 -2.21
C LYS A 98 -18.19 44.20 -2.54
N LYS A 99 -17.41 43.44 -1.76
CA LYS A 99 -15.97 43.24 -2.01
C LYS A 99 -15.67 42.65 -3.38
N ALA A 100 -16.52 41.73 -3.86
CA ALA A 100 -16.37 41.12 -5.17
C ALA A 100 -16.68 42.08 -6.33
N LEU A 101 -17.66 42.97 -6.15
CA LEU A 101 -17.98 44.01 -7.14
C LEU A 101 -16.89 45.09 -7.18
N ASP A 102 -16.33 45.46 -6.03
CA ASP A 102 -15.28 46.48 -5.93
C ASP A 102 -13.92 45.97 -6.45
N ASN A 103 -13.63 44.67 -6.29
CA ASN A 103 -12.36 44.05 -6.70
C ASN A 103 -12.57 42.98 -7.77
N VAL A 104 -12.59 43.38 -9.04
CA VAL A 104 -12.63 42.45 -10.18
C VAL A 104 -11.25 41.82 -10.39
N VAL A 105 -11.16 40.50 -10.21
CA VAL A 105 -9.92 39.73 -10.44
C VAL A 105 -9.96 39.11 -11.85
N ASP A 106 -8.92 39.37 -12.64
CA ASP A 106 -8.74 38.78 -13.97
C ASP A 106 -7.86 37.53 -13.88
N HIS A 107 -8.40 36.39 -14.27
CA HIS A 107 -7.67 35.11 -14.33
C HIS A 107 -7.12 34.81 -15.73
N ASN A 108 -7.25 35.73 -16.70
CA ASN A 108 -6.72 35.52 -18.05
C ASN A 108 -5.19 35.53 -18.06
N TYR A 109 -4.61 34.46 -18.56
CA TYR A 109 -3.19 34.38 -18.88
C TYR A 109 -2.96 33.57 -20.16
N ALA A 110 -1.91 33.93 -20.89
CA ALA A 110 -1.42 33.18 -22.04
C ALA A 110 -0.11 32.47 -21.69
N LEU A 111 0.18 31.39 -22.40
CA LEU A 111 1.44 30.66 -22.33
C LEU A 111 2.13 30.78 -23.69
N ASP A 112 3.42 31.13 -23.69
CA ASP A 112 4.22 31.09 -24.91
C ASP A 112 4.81 29.68 -25.16
N LEU A 113 5.51 29.51 -26.29
CA LEU A 113 6.14 28.25 -26.65
C LEU A 113 7.34 27.89 -25.76
N GLU A 114 7.83 28.83 -24.96
CA GLU A 114 8.94 28.67 -24.01
C GLU A 114 8.42 28.38 -22.57
N GLY A 115 7.10 28.42 -22.37
CA GLY A 115 6.43 28.16 -21.09
C GLY A 115 6.28 29.38 -20.18
N ASN A 116 6.55 30.59 -20.66
CA ASN A 116 6.35 31.81 -19.88
C ASN A 116 4.87 32.19 -19.82
N ILE A 117 4.43 32.64 -18.64
CA ILE A 117 3.05 33.06 -18.36
C ILE A 117 2.92 34.57 -18.59
N CYS A 118 2.05 34.97 -19.51
CA CYS A 118 1.68 36.36 -19.74
C CYS A 118 0.28 36.65 -19.19
N HIS A 119 0.17 37.34 -18.06
CA HIS A 119 -1.12 37.75 -17.49
C HIS A 119 -1.75 38.92 -18.24
N GLY A 120 -3.05 38.81 -18.57
CA GLY A 120 -3.78 39.78 -19.41
C GLY A 120 -3.84 41.19 -18.82
N ASN A 121 -3.89 41.32 -17.50
CA ASN A 121 -4.08 42.60 -16.82
C ASN A 121 -2.82 43.51 -16.79
N SER A 122 -1.65 43.01 -17.17
CA SER A 122 -0.42 43.83 -17.24
C SER A 122 -0.34 44.71 -18.50
N LEU A 123 -1.13 44.39 -19.53
CA LEU A 123 -1.14 45.14 -20.78
C LEU A 123 -2.10 46.35 -20.75
N ASN A 124 -3.14 46.33 -19.92
CA ASN A 124 -4.19 47.36 -19.96
C ASN A 124 -3.74 48.74 -19.42
N LYS A 125 -2.68 48.81 -18.60
CA LYS A 125 -2.15 50.09 -18.09
C LYS A 125 -1.31 50.86 -19.13
N GLN A 126 -0.80 50.19 -20.17
CA GLN A 126 0.09 50.81 -21.16
C GLN A 126 -0.64 51.40 -22.37
N PHE A 127 -1.89 50.99 -22.64
CA PHE A 127 -2.63 51.41 -23.84
C PHE A 127 -3.58 52.60 -23.65
N LEU A 128 -3.76 53.13 -22.43
CA LEU A 128 -4.57 54.33 -22.18
C LEU A 128 -3.86 55.66 -22.53
N GLY A 129 -2.66 55.60 -23.12
CA GLY A 129 -1.81 56.78 -23.35
C GLY A 129 -1.51 57.17 -24.80
N LYS A 130 -1.97 56.46 -25.84
CA LYS A 130 -1.70 56.86 -27.24
C LYS A 130 -2.86 56.54 -28.19
N ASN A 131 -3.65 57.56 -28.47
CA ASN A 131 -4.47 57.64 -29.68
C ASN A 131 -3.60 57.85 -30.93
N SER A 132 -4.18 57.50 -32.08
CA SER A 132 -3.66 57.58 -33.47
C SER A 132 -2.88 56.31 -33.84
N HIS A 133 -3.32 55.47 -34.78
CA HIS A 133 -3.44 55.81 -36.20
C HIS A 133 -4.65 55.14 -36.88
N ARG A 134 -5.34 55.94 -37.69
CA ARG A 134 -6.38 55.58 -38.66
C ARG A 134 -5.77 54.67 -39.73
N VAL A 135 -6.18 53.40 -39.79
CA VAL A 135 -5.80 52.51 -40.90
C VAL A 135 -6.61 52.90 -42.13
N GLN A 136 -5.95 53.48 -43.14
CA GLN A 136 -6.54 53.64 -44.46
C GLN A 136 -6.59 52.28 -45.16
N ILE A 137 -7.80 51.82 -45.47
CA ILE A 137 -8.02 50.62 -46.28
C ILE A 137 -7.84 51.06 -47.74
N GLY A 138 -6.75 50.62 -48.37
CA GLY A 138 -6.50 50.81 -49.78
C GLY A 138 -7.52 50.03 -50.61
N SER A 139 -8.20 50.72 -51.52
CA SER A 139 -9.09 50.11 -52.51
C SER A 139 -8.25 49.32 -53.50
N ILE A 140 -8.50 48.01 -53.58
CA ILE A 140 -7.89 47.13 -54.58
C ILE A 140 -8.73 47.27 -55.87
N ASN A 141 -8.07 47.63 -56.97
CA ASN A 141 -8.54 47.42 -58.35
C ASN A 141 -7.77 46.26 -58.96
#